data_AF-A0A926TAL2-F1
#
_entry.id   AF-A0A926TAL2-F1
#
_cell.length_a   1.000
_cell.length_b   1.000
_cell.length_c   1.000
_cell.angle_alpha   90.00
_cell.angle_beta   90.00
_cell.angle_gamma   90.00
#
_symmetry.space_group_name_H-M   'P 1'
#
loop_
_entity.id
_entity.type
_entity.pdbx_description
1 polymer ?
#
loop_
_entity_poly.entity_id
_entity_poly.type
_entity_poly.pdbx_seq_one_letter_code
_entity_poly.pdbx_strand_id
1 'polypeptide(L)'
;MKPCNYPVVELAEGVFVHTGISDANLPALRSGFAGYPANPRWSGVKFHAWKTGRHLRQAVACGEMVVRSTDSMLVPVNHQEATTDTSAESPVHKRFVIPQLVFAS
;
A
#
# COMPACT_ATOMS: atom_id res chain seq x y z
N MET A 1 -20.46 10.00 -11.72
CA MET A 1 -20.01 10.00 -10.32
C MET A 1 -19.09 11.20 -10.13
N LYS A 2 -19.34 12.07 -9.14
CA LYS A 2 -18.41 13.17 -8.83
C LYS A 2 -17.15 12.57 -8.19
N PRO A 3 -15.94 12.99 -8.57
CA PRO A 3 -14.75 12.62 -7.80
C PRO A 3 -14.91 13.19 -6.39
N CYS A 4 -15.03 12.30 -5.40
CA CYS A 4 -14.93 12.69 -4.00
C CYS A 4 -13.46 13.05 -3.76
N ASN A 5 -13.17 14.35 -3.70
CA ASN A 5 -11.83 14.82 -3.36
C ASN A 5 -11.59 14.55 -1.87
N TYR A 6 -11.10 13.35 -1.56
CA TYR A 6 -10.72 12.99 -0.20
C TYR A 6 -9.41 13.71 0.17
N PRO A 7 -9.26 14.21 1.40
CA PRO A 7 -8.01 14.85 1.81
C PRO A 7 -6.83 13.88 1.73
N VAL A 8 -5.66 14.43 1.42
CA VAL A 8 -4.38 13.71 1.44
C VAL A 8 -3.81 13.77 2.85
N VAL A 9 -3.43 12.62 3.39
CA VAL A 9 -2.84 12.50 4.72
C VAL A 9 -1.55 11.70 4.65
N GLU A 10 -0.54 12.16 5.38
CA GLU A 10 0.70 11.41 5.60
C GLU A 10 0.49 10.26 6.60
N LEU A 11 0.75 9.02 6.18
CA LEU A 11 0.65 7.79 6.98
C LEU A 11 1.94 7.50 7.74
N ALA A 12 3.07 7.68 7.06
CA ALA A 12 4.44 7.52 7.54
C ALA A 12 5.31 8.50 6.76
N GLU A 13 6.57 8.65 7.18
CA GLU A 13 7.53 9.53 6.51
C GLU A 13 7.57 9.27 5.01
N GLY A 14 7.15 10.27 4.23
CA GLY A 14 7.13 10.20 2.78
C GLY A 14 6.12 9.21 2.18
N VAL A 15 5.04 8.88 2.90
CA VAL A 15 3.95 8.03 2.40
C VAL A 15 2.61 8.72 2.60
N PHE A 16 1.95 9.08 1.51
CA PHE A 16 0.70 9.82 1.51
C PHE A 16 -0.49 8.98 1.02
N VAL A 17 -1.70 9.22 1.51
CA VAL A 17 -2.90 8.52 1.04
C VAL A 17 -4.11 9.44 1.00
N HIS A 18 -4.99 9.24 0.04
CA HIS A 18 -6.34 9.81 0.08
C HIS A 18 -7.21 9.03 1.06
N THR A 19 -7.84 9.73 2.01
CA THR A 19 -8.70 9.06 2.99
C THR A 19 -9.91 9.90 3.38
N GLY A 20 -11.06 9.25 3.56
CA GLY A 20 -12.25 9.86 4.16
C GLY A 20 -12.27 9.78 5.69
N ILE A 21 -11.20 9.28 6.32
CA ILE A 21 -11.09 9.20 7.78
C ILE A 21 -10.89 10.61 8.34
N SER A 22 -11.71 10.97 9.33
CA SER A 22 -11.60 12.27 9.97
C SER A 22 -10.30 12.44 10.76
N ASP A 23 -9.84 13.69 10.86
CA ASP A 23 -8.58 14.08 11.52
C ASP A 23 -8.41 13.50 12.92
N ALA A 24 -9.49 13.49 13.71
CA ALA A 24 -9.51 12.94 15.07
C ALA A 24 -9.15 11.44 15.15
N ASN A 25 -9.24 10.71 14.03
CA ASN A 25 -8.98 9.28 13.92
C ASN A 25 -7.68 8.96 13.16
N LEU A 26 -7.00 9.95 12.57
CA LEU A 26 -5.73 9.77 11.87
C LEU A 26 -4.63 9.15 12.73
N PRO A 27 -4.49 9.46 14.04
CA PRO A 27 -3.52 8.76 14.87
C PRO A 27 -3.73 7.24 14.89
N ALA A 28 -4.98 6.77 14.92
CA ALA A 28 -5.27 5.34 14.90
C ALA A 28 -4.94 4.71 13.53
N LEU A 29 -5.27 5.41 12.45
CA LEU A 29 -4.91 5.02 11.08
C LEU A 29 -3.38 4.84 10.93
N ARG A 30 -2.60 5.86 11.34
CA ARG A 30 -1.13 5.83 11.34
C ARG A 30 -0.59 4.70 12.18
N SER A 31 -1.13 4.49 13.40
CA SER A 31 -0.71 3.39 14.25
C SER A 31 -0.92 2.02 13.60
N GLY A 32 -2.03 1.83 12.88
CA GLY A 32 -2.29 0.61 12.13
C GLY A 32 -1.29 0.37 11.02
N PHE A 33 -0.98 1.42 10.24
CA PHE A 33 0.01 1.36 9.16
C PHE A 33 1.43 1.09 9.67
N ALA A 34 1.81 1.70 10.80
CA ALA A 34 3.10 1.47 11.46
C ALA A 34 3.23 0.08 12.11
N GLY A 35 2.13 -0.66 12.27
CA GLY A 35 2.13 -2.03 12.81
C GLY A 35 1.98 -2.11 14.33
N TYR A 36 1.55 -1.04 14.99
CA TYR A 36 1.25 -1.08 16.43
C TYR A 36 0.03 -1.96 16.73
N PRO A 37 -0.02 -2.61 17.90
CA PRO A 37 -1.20 -3.36 18.33
C PRO A 37 -2.43 -2.46 18.48
N ALA A 38 -3.62 -3.04 18.40
CA ALA A 38 -4.86 -2.31 18.65
C ALA A 38 -4.89 -1.80 20.10
N ASN A 39 -5.27 -0.53 20.30
CA ASN A 39 -5.47 0.00 21.64
C ASN A 39 -6.88 -0.36 22.13
N PRO A 40 -7.01 -1.12 23.23
CA PRO A 40 -8.33 -1.55 23.75
C PRO A 40 -9.20 -0.39 24.25
N ARG A 41 -8.62 0.81 24.47
CA ARG A 41 -9.35 2.02 24.86
C ARG A 41 -9.97 2.78 23.70
N TRP A 42 -9.69 2.38 22.46
CA TRP A 42 -10.23 3.05 21.29
C TRP A 42 -11.72 2.77 21.12
N SER A 43 -12.45 3.81 20.70
CA SER A 43 -13.81 3.65 20.20
C SER A 43 -13.82 2.78 18.94
N GLY A 44 -14.99 2.23 18.60
CA GLY A 44 -15.16 1.45 17.37
C GLY A 44 -14.68 2.18 16.12
N VAL A 45 -14.92 3.49 16.03
CA VAL A 45 -14.47 4.34 14.90
C VAL A 45 -12.93 4.39 14.82
N LYS A 46 -12.24 4.58 15.95
CA LYS A 46 -10.77 4.55 16.00
C LYS A 46 -10.22 3.17 15.67
N PHE A 47 -10.88 2.11 16.13
CA PHE A 47 -10.51 0.73 15.79
C PHE A 47 -10.67 0.45 14.29
N HIS A 48 -11.73 0.95 13.65
CA HIS A 48 -11.91 0.87 12.20
C HIS A 48 -10.82 1.63 11.43
N ALA A 49 -10.46 2.83 11.87
CA ALA A 49 -9.35 3.58 11.28
C ALA A 49 -8.01 2.81 11.41
N TRP A 50 -7.71 2.26 12.59
CA TRP A 50 -6.55 1.39 12.78
C TRP A 50 -6.55 0.16 11.88
N LYS A 51 -7.69 -0.53 11.78
CA LYS A 51 -7.82 -1.71 10.90
C LYS A 51 -7.55 -1.34 9.45
N THR A 52 -8.02 -0.18 9.01
CA THR A 52 -7.75 0.35 7.67
C THR A 52 -6.25 0.55 7.45
N GLY A 53 -5.55 1.17 8.40
CA GLY A 53 -4.09 1.34 8.33
C GLY A 53 -3.35 0.01 8.29
N ARG A 54 -3.79 -0.98 9.08
CA ARG A 54 -3.23 -2.33 9.07
C ARG A 54 -3.40 -3.00 7.69
N HIS A 55 -4.58 -2.88 7.08
CA HIS A 55 -4.82 -3.43 5.74
C HIS A 55 -3.92 -2.76 4.70
N LEU A 56 -3.73 -1.43 4.76
CA LEU A 56 -2.80 -0.73 3.86
C LEU A 56 -1.36 -1.26 4.00
N ARG A 57 -0.88 -1.47 5.23
CA ARG A 57 0.44 -2.07 5.47
C ARG A 57 0.54 -3.48 4.87
N GLN A 58 -0.49 -4.29 5.03
CA GLN A 58 -0.54 -5.64 4.46
C GLN A 58 -0.53 -5.59 2.92
N ALA A 59 -1.31 -4.69 2.32
CA ALA A 59 -1.36 -4.52 0.87
C ALA A 59 0.00 -4.10 0.30
N VAL A 60 0.76 -3.25 1.02
CA VAL A 60 2.16 -2.95 0.66
C VAL A 60 3.04 -4.19 0.76
N ALA A 61 2.96 -4.94 1.87
CA ALA A 61 3.76 -6.15 2.06
C ALA A 61 3.45 -7.26 1.03
N CYS A 62 2.21 -7.33 0.56
CA CYS A 62 1.76 -8.26 -0.47
C CYS A 62 2.03 -7.77 -1.90
N GLY A 63 2.54 -6.54 -2.08
CA GLY A 63 2.78 -5.96 -3.41
C GLY A 63 1.50 -5.55 -4.15
N GLU A 64 0.38 -5.38 -3.46
CA GLU A 64 -0.88 -4.88 -4.04
C GLU A 64 -0.91 -3.35 -4.12
N MET A 65 -0.17 -2.69 -3.22
CA MET A 65 0.00 -1.24 -3.18
C MET A 65 1.48 -0.86 -3.22
N VAL A 66 1.74 0.30 -3.81
CA VAL A 66 3.09 0.85 -4.00
C VAL A 66 3.07 2.34 -3.75
N VAL A 67 4.18 2.87 -3.24
CA VAL A 67 4.39 4.31 -3.15
C VAL A 67 4.84 4.80 -4.53
N ARG A 68 4.00 5.61 -5.16
CA ARG A 68 4.29 6.20 -6.47
C ARG A 68 5.44 7.21 -6.33
N SER A 69 6.44 7.11 -7.20
CA SER A 69 7.66 7.91 -7.12
C SER A 69 7.46 9.41 -7.41
N THR A 70 6.40 9.79 -8.11
CA THR A 70 6.15 11.16 -8.55
C THR A 70 5.64 12.08 -7.44
N ASP A 71 4.84 11.54 -6.52
CA ASP A 71 4.08 12.30 -5.52
C ASP A 71 4.07 11.62 -4.14
N SER A 72 4.80 10.51 -3.99
CA SER A 72 4.84 9.70 -2.77
C SER A 72 3.47 9.18 -2.32
N MET A 73 2.50 9.08 -3.24
CA MET A 73 1.17 8.58 -2.94
C MET A 73 1.15 7.05 -2.92
N LEU A 74 0.55 6.50 -1.87
CA LEU A 74 0.26 5.08 -1.75
C LEU A 74 -0.94 4.73 -2.64
N VAL A 75 -0.69 3.99 -3.72
CA VAL A 75 -1.68 3.66 -4.74
C VAL A 75 -1.68 2.17 -5.06
N PRO A 76 -2.79 1.61 -5.57
CA PRO A 76 -2.81 0.24 -6.09
C PRO A 76 -1.86 0.09 -7.27
N VAL A 77 -1.22 -1.06 -7.42
CA VAL A 77 -0.27 -1.33 -8.53
C VAL A 77 -0.94 -1.18 -9.90
N ASN A 78 -2.21 -1.57 -10.04
CA ASN A 78 -2.96 -1.44 -11.30
C ASN A 78 -3.29 0.02 -11.68
N HIS A 79 -3.02 0.99 -10.80
CA HIS A 79 -3.21 2.42 -11.01
C HIS A 79 -1.88 3.18 -11.15
N GLN A 80 -0.80 2.46 -11.47
CA GLN A 80 0.34 3.10 -12.14
C GLN A 80 -0.15 3.49 -13.54
N GLU A 81 -0.45 4.77 -13.74
CA GLU A 81 -0.71 5.26 -15.09
C GLU A 81 0.49 4.91 -15.97
N ALA A 82 0.19 4.32 -17.12
CA ALA A 82 1.17 3.98 -18.14
C ALA A 82 1.89 5.24 -18.59
N THR A 83 3.08 5.49 -18.05
CA THR A 83 4.09 6.27 -18.75
C THR A 83 4.59 5.39 -19.89
N THR A 84 3.98 5.56 -21.06
CA THR A 84 4.50 5.08 -22.33
C THR A 84 5.86 5.71 -22.57
N ASP A 85 6.94 5.01 -22.21
CA ASP A 85 8.18 5.09 -22.97
C ASP A 85 8.23 3.86 -23.87
N THR A 86 7.60 4.01 -25.04
CA THR A 86 7.91 3.15 -26.19
C THR A 86 9.30 3.55 -26.67
N SER A 87 10.32 2.79 -26.25
CA SER A 87 11.48 2.52 -27.09
C SER A 87 11.54 1.02 -27.30
N ALA A 88 11.16 0.63 -28.51
CA ALA A 88 11.32 -0.71 -29.03
C ALA A 88 12.81 -1.07 -29.10
N GLU A 89 13.24 -2.12 -28.40
CA GLU A 89 14.12 -3.14 -28.94
C GLU A 89 14.00 -4.43 -28.12
N SER A 90 13.81 -5.56 -28.80
CA SER A 90 13.62 -6.91 -28.23
C SER A 90 14.99 -7.64 -28.08
N PRO A 91 15.05 -8.97 -27.87
CA PRO A 91 14.80 -9.72 -26.63
C PRO A 91 15.97 -10.66 -26.27
N VAL A 92 16.50 -10.69 -25.03
CA VAL A 92 17.47 -11.74 -24.64
C VAL A 92 17.37 -12.15 -23.17
N HIS A 93 16.87 -13.38 -22.95
CA HIS A 93 17.28 -14.41 -21.97
C HIS A 93 17.55 -13.93 -20.52
N LYS A 94 16.92 -14.51 -19.49
CA LYS A 94 17.24 -15.87 -19.02
C LYS A 94 16.10 -16.42 -18.14
N ARG A 95 15.64 -17.61 -18.52
CA ARG A 95 14.93 -18.56 -17.64
C ARG A 95 15.79 -18.84 -16.42
N PHE A 96 15.33 -18.48 -15.22
CA PHE A 96 15.83 -19.11 -14.01
C PHE A 96 15.04 -20.39 -13.78
N VAL A 97 15.66 -21.51 -14.14
CA VAL A 97 15.23 -22.86 -13.77
C VAL A 97 15.58 -23.05 -12.30
N ILE A 98 14.59 -23.30 -11.46
CA ILE A 98 14.80 -23.77 -10.09
C ILE A 98 15.06 -25.29 -10.17
N PRO A 99 16.20 -25.81 -9.70
CA PRO A 99 16.38 -27.25 -9.62
C PRO A 99 15.45 -27.83 -8.54
N GLN A 100 14.63 -28.82 -8.92
CA GLN A 100 13.85 -29.61 -7.98
C GLN A 100 14.77 -30.37 -7.02
N LEU A 101 14.45 -30.30 -5.73
CA LEU A 101 15.07 -31.08 -4.67
C LEU A 101 14.50 -32.50 -4.71
N VAL A 102 15.37 -33.49 -4.96
CA VAL A 102 15.02 -34.92 -4.95
C VAL A 102 15.07 -35.43 -3.51
N PHE A 103 13.96 -35.99 -3.01
CA PHE A 103 13.96 -36.76 -1.77
C PHE A 103 14.33 -38.21 -2.09
N ALA A 104 15.37 -38.73 -1.42
CA ALA A 104 15.68 -40.15 -1.38
C ALA A 104 14.91 -40.81 -0.23
N SER A 105 14.51 -42.06 -0.47
CA SER A 105 13.60 -42.91 0.31
C SER A 105 14.00 -43.17 1.76
#